data_AF-A0A4R4BMG4-F1
#
_entry.id   AF-A0A4R4BMG4-F1
#
_cell.length_a   1.000
_cell.length_b   1.000
_cell.length_c   1.000
_cell.angle_alpha   90.00
_cell.angle_beta   90.00
_cell.angle_gamma   90.00
#
_symmetry.space_group_name_H-M   'P 1'
#
loop_
_entity.id
_entity.type
_entity.pdbx_description
1 polymer ?
#
loop_
_entity_poly.entity_id
_entity_poly.type
_entity_poly.pdbx_seq_one_letter_code
_entity_poly.pdbx_strand_id
1 'polypeptide(L)'
;MTGAKQQSRIRFSRIAEIEGEHAGGGATHPIVIMSDFHMGNGGRSDDLLRNGLLVRDILQQYYYPRGWLLILNGDIEELQRYPYGNIRRAWEGLYEIFDAYHEKGRLFKTIGNHDEDLEYVHLYPYPLYDAIQIKTATIPLLVYHGHQASKVYTQYNRFIRLSLRYFFKPLGIRNISSARSPRHRFFVEKEAYRFSLENNVISVIGHTHRPLFESLGRFDYIKFEIERLIREYPTAPGPEKERIAEEVRMLREELSKLKRSERRTSIQQSLYGDELPVPCLFNSGSVIGKKGIYGIELEGNTIRLVYWFTEGQGKRFVHRGTYAIEVLEGTPHRRVVLNQDRLEYVRAKIELLG
;
A
#
# COMPACT_ATOMS: atom_id res chain seq x y z
N MET A 1 -5.92 10.37 -37.50
CA MET A 1 -6.75 11.06 -36.48
C MET A 1 -6.00 11.03 -35.16
N THR A 2 -5.48 12.18 -34.75
CA THR A 2 -4.74 12.41 -33.51
C THR A 2 -5.66 12.16 -32.31
N GLY A 3 -5.55 10.98 -31.70
CA GLY A 3 -6.19 10.71 -30.42
C GLY A 3 -5.53 11.59 -29.36
N ALA A 4 -6.25 12.60 -28.86
CA ALA A 4 -5.79 13.39 -27.73
C ALA A 4 -5.50 12.44 -26.56
N LYS A 5 -4.22 12.30 -26.16
CA LYS A 5 -3.85 11.58 -24.94
C LYS A 5 -4.56 12.26 -23.79
N GLN A 6 -5.51 11.56 -23.17
CA GLN A 6 -6.26 12.08 -22.04
C GLN A 6 -5.34 12.12 -20.82
N GLN A 7 -4.86 13.32 -20.50
CA GLN A 7 -3.94 13.60 -19.40
C GLN A 7 -4.48 13.10 -18.06
N SER A 8 -3.61 12.55 -17.21
CA SER A 8 -3.99 12.07 -15.87
C SER A 8 -4.66 13.16 -15.04
N ARG A 9 -5.68 12.79 -14.26
CA ARG A 9 -6.48 13.73 -13.46
C ARG A 9 -5.89 14.04 -12.08
N ILE A 10 -4.74 13.46 -11.76
CA ILE A 10 -4.12 13.57 -10.44
C ILE A 10 -3.45 14.95 -10.32
N ARG A 11 -3.80 15.68 -9.25
CA ARG A 11 -3.16 16.95 -8.90
C ARG A 11 -2.85 16.96 -7.41
N PHE A 12 -1.66 17.44 -7.07
CA PHE A 12 -1.19 17.59 -5.70
C PHE A 12 -1.01 19.08 -5.40
N SER A 13 -1.41 19.51 -4.21
CA SER A 13 -1.29 20.91 -3.79
C SER A 13 -0.19 21.09 -2.75
N ARG A 14 -0.03 20.13 -1.83
CA ARG A 14 1.08 20.08 -0.87
C ARG A 14 1.95 18.86 -1.16
N ILE A 15 3.20 19.10 -1.57
CA ILE A 15 4.20 18.06 -1.81
C ILE A 15 5.35 18.28 -0.84
N ALA A 16 5.73 17.23 -0.10
CA ALA A 16 7.00 17.22 0.63
C ALA A 16 8.10 16.62 -0.24
N GLU A 17 9.32 17.12 -0.10
CA GLU A 17 10.48 16.56 -0.77
C GLU A 17 11.42 15.91 0.25
N ILE A 18 11.87 14.70 -0.07
CA ILE A 18 12.92 13.99 0.66
C ILE A 18 14.09 13.81 -0.31
N GLU A 19 15.25 14.35 0.05
CA GLU A 19 16.50 14.12 -0.67
C GLU A 19 16.99 12.68 -0.36
N GLY A 20 17.07 11.84 -1.39
CA GLY A 20 17.69 10.52 -1.33
C GLY A 20 19.19 10.59 -1.66
N GLU A 21 19.86 9.43 -1.66
CA GLU A 21 21.31 9.35 -1.90
C GLU A 21 21.70 10.09 -3.19
N HIS A 22 22.45 11.19 -3.04
CA HIS A 22 23.25 11.75 -4.12
C HIS A 22 24.57 11.00 -4.18
N ALA A 23 25.17 10.92 -5.37
CA ALA A 23 26.47 10.28 -5.62
C ALA A 23 27.69 10.94 -4.90
N GLY A 24 27.44 11.70 -3.83
CA GLY A 24 28.41 12.43 -3.01
C GLY A 24 28.07 12.42 -1.51
N GLY A 25 28.05 11.23 -0.90
CA GLY A 25 28.56 11.04 0.47
C GLY A 25 27.84 11.65 1.68
N GLY A 26 26.57 12.03 1.60
CA GLY A 26 25.74 12.28 2.79
C GLY A 26 25.07 11.00 3.29
N ALA A 27 25.11 10.71 4.59
CA ALA A 27 24.37 9.58 5.15
C ALA A 27 22.85 9.85 5.05
N THR A 28 22.18 9.22 4.09
CA THR A 28 20.73 9.30 3.95
C THR A 28 20.05 8.18 4.71
N HIS A 29 18.95 8.49 5.36
CA HIS A 29 18.18 7.50 6.10
C HIS A 29 17.43 6.54 5.16
N PRO A 30 17.43 5.22 5.40
CA PRO A 30 16.55 4.30 4.70
C PRO A 30 15.08 4.62 5.03
N ILE A 31 14.16 4.34 4.12
CA ILE A 31 12.77 4.77 4.20
C ILE A 31 11.85 3.56 4.28
N VAL A 32 10.95 3.53 5.25
CA VAL A 32 9.85 2.58 5.30
C VAL A 32 8.52 3.28 5.05
N ILE A 33 7.75 2.74 4.12
CA ILE A 33 6.45 3.25 3.71
C ILE A 33 5.38 2.24 4.14
N MET A 34 4.41 2.69 4.93
CA MET A 34 3.27 1.89 5.38
C MET A 34 1.97 2.68 5.20
N SER A 35 0.87 2.00 4.90
CA SER A 35 -0.45 2.62 4.70
C SER A 35 -1.58 1.83 5.35
N ASP A 36 -2.77 2.44 5.36
CA ASP A 36 -4.04 1.81 5.72
C ASP A 36 -4.00 1.22 7.14
N PHE A 37 -3.69 2.06 8.13
CA PHE A 37 -3.72 1.66 9.54
C PHE A 37 -5.15 1.57 10.04
N HIS A 38 -6.03 2.49 9.62
CA HIS A 38 -7.40 2.59 10.11
C HIS A 38 -7.49 2.49 11.65
N MET A 39 -6.62 3.24 12.34
CA MET A 39 -6.62 3.31 13.80
C MET A 39 -7.99 3.78 14.29
N GLY A 40 -8.68 2.89 15.00
CA GLY A 40 -9.97 3.17 15.60
C GLY A 40 -9.85 3.56 17.07
N ASN A 41 -10.86 3.18 17.85
CA ASN A 41 -10.94 3.48 19.28
C ASN A 41 -10.45 2.35 20.19
N GLY A 42 -9.70 1.37 19.69
CA GLY A 42 -9.25 0.18 20.42
C GLY A 42 -10.35 -0.85 20.72
N GLY A 43 -11.58 -0.63 20.25
CA GLY A 43 -12.70 -1.54 20.45
C GLY A 43 -12.74 -2.72 19.46
N ARG A 44 -13.72 -3.61 19.61
CA ARG A 44 -13.87 -4.84 18.78
C ARG A 44 -13.95 -4.61 17.26
N SER A 45 -14.28 -3.40 16.84
CA SER A 45 -14.42 -3.03 15.43
C SER A 45 -13.33 -2.09 14.93
N ASP A 46 -12.28 -1.91 15.73
CA ASP A 46 -11.03 -1.27 15.33
C ASP A 46 -10.25 -2.23 14.42
N ASP A 47 -9.91 -1.76 13.23
CA ASP A 47 -9.29 -2.59 12.19
C ASP A 47 -7.81 -2.86 12.48
N LEU A 48 -7.11 -1.94 13.18
CA LEU A 48 -5.70 -2.11 13.54
C LEU A 48 -5.52 -3.04 14.74
N LEU A 49 -6.52 -3.19 15.61
CA LEU A 49 -6.41 -3.87 16.91
C LEU A 49 -5.65 -5.20 16.86
N ARG A 50 -5.91 -6.03 15.84
CA ARG A 50 -5.26 -7.33 15.66
C ARG A 50 -3.74 -7.23 15.46
N ASN A 51 -3.29 -6.24 14.69
CA ASN A 51 -1.90 -6.08 14.30
C ASN A 51 -1.20 -4.94 15.05
N GLY A 52 -1.90 -4.25 15.96
CA GLY A 52 -1.39 -3.08 16.67
C GLY A 52 -0.09 -3.35 17.42
N LEU A 53 -0.01 -4.49 18.14
CA LEU A 53 1.20 -4.89 18.84
C LEU A 53 2.37 -5.10 17.86
N LEU A 54 2.11 -5.85 16.77
CA LEU A 54 3.10 -6.10 15.71
C LEU A 54 3.63 -4.81 15.12
N VAL A 55 2.74 -3.88 14.74
CA VAL A 55 3.12 -2.58 14.16
C VAL A 55 3.95 -1.76 15.15
N ARG A 56 3.51 -1.67 16.40
CA ARG A 56 4.24 -0.94 17.45
C ARG A 56 5.63 -1.51 17.64
N ASP A 57 5.74 -2.83 17.78
CA ASP A 57 7.00 -3.49 18.09
C ASP A 57 7.99 -3.39 16.91
N ILE A 58 7.55 -3.54 15.65
CA ILE A 58 8.45 -3.35 14.51
C ILE A 58 8.90 -1.89 14.35
N LEU A 59 8.03 -0.92 14.59
CA LEU A 59 8.41 0.49 14.46
C LEU A 59 9.39 0.88 15.57
N GLN A 60 9.15 0.43 16.80
CA GLN A 60 9.95 0.77 17.97
C GLN A 60 11.28 0.02 18.05
N GLN A 61 11.29 -1.28 17.73
CA GLN A 61 12.45 -2.15 17.93
C GLN A 61 13.21 -2.42 16.63
N TYR A 62 12.53 -2.34 15.47
CA TYR A 62 13.18 -2.55 14.18
C TYR A 62 13.63 -1.25 13.52
N TYR A 63 12.67 -0.45 13.07
CA TYR A 63 12.92 0.68 12.17
C TYR A 63 13.51 1.91 12.90
N TYR A 64 12.96 2.27 14.06
CA TYR A 64 13.32 3.51 14.75
C TYR A 64 14.79 3.53 15.19
N PRO A 65 15.33 2.48 15.84
CA PRO A 65 16.72 2.43 16.30
C PRO A 65 17.72 2.33 15.14
N ARG A 66 17.31 1.71 14.03
CA ARG A 66 18.12 1.58 12.80
C ARG A 66 18.14 2.86 11.95
N GLY A 67 17.59 3.97 12.44
CA GLY A 67 17.68 5.24 11.75
C GLY A 67 16.74 5.39 10.56
N TRP A 68 15.68 4.57 10.43
CA TRP A 68 14.77 4.69 9.28
C TRP A 68 13.92 5.96 9.34
N LEU A 69 13.49 6.45 8.17
CA LEU A 69 12.41 7.41 8.00
C LEU A 69 11.09 6.66 7.88
N LEU A 70 10.04 7.16 8.52
CA LEU A 70 8.70 6.60 8.44
C LEU A 70 7.83 7.48 7.55
N ILE A 71 7.33 6.89 6.46
CA ILE A 71 6.27 7.48 5.63
C ILE A 71 4.95 6.77 5.90
N LEU A 72 3.99 7.52 6.45
CA LEU A 72 2.62 7.10 6.64
C LEU A 72 1.78 7.49 5.42
N ASN A 73 1.53 6.53 4.52
CA ASN A 73 0.91 6.77 3.23
C ASN A 73 -0.65 6.70 3.26
N GLY A 74 -1.26 7.51 4.12
CA GLY A 74 -2.70 7.73 4.19
C GLY A 74 -3.54 6.57 4.76
N ASP A 75 -4.77 6.91 5.11
CA ASP A 75 -5.77 6.10 5.83
C ASP A 75 -5.20 5.58 7.17
N ILE A 76 -4.62 6.51 7.93
CA ILE A 76 -3.94 6.23 9.18
C ILE A 76 -4.93 6.26 10.34
N GLU A 77 -5.70 7.34 10.44
CA GLU A 77 -6.73 7.54 11.45
C GLU A 77 -8.12 7.26 10.86
N GLU A 78 -8.94 6.43 11.51
CA GLU A 78 -10.30 6.10 11.06
C GLU A 78 -11.31 7.18 11.49
N LEU A 79 -11.09 8.42 11.02
CA LEU A 79 -11.89 9.59 11.39
C LEU A 79 -13.27 9.59 10.78
N GLN A 80 -13.62 8.68 9.87
CA GLN A 80 -14.99 8.54 9.40
C GLN A 80 -15.87 7.85 10.46
N ARG A 81 -15.30 7.01 11.34
CA ARG A 81 -16.06 6.27 12.35
C ARG A 81 -15.88 6.80 13.76
N TYR A 82 -14.71 7.34 14.10
CA TYR A 82 -14.35 7.72 15.46
C TYR A 82 -13.81 9.15 15.56
N PRO A 83 -14.02 9.87 16.68
CA PRO A 83 -13.37 11.14 16.93
C PRO A 83 -11.86 10.99 17.13
N TYR A 84 -11.07 11.96 16.66
CA TYR A 84 -9.61 11.96 16.79
C TYR A 84 -9.11 11.71 18.22
N GLY A 85 -9.67 12.40 19.22
CA GLY A 85 -9.27 12.23 20.62
C GLY A 85 -9.47 10.82 21.17
N ASN A 86 -10.45 10.06 20.65
CA ASN A 86 -10.62 8.65 21.04
C ASN A 86 -9.55 7.77 20.40
N ILE A 87 -9.19 8.05 19.15
CA ILE A 87 -8.13 7.34 18.44
C ILE A 87 -6.80 7.59 19.12
N ARG A 88 -6.47 8.86 19.41
CA ARG A 88 -5.21 9.24 20.06
C ARG A 88 -5.04 8.60 21.43
N ARG A 89 -6.11 8.52 22.24
CA ARG A 89 -6.08 7.80 23.53
C ARG A 89 -5.94 6.29 23.39
N ALA A 90 -6.65 5.68 22.44
CA ALA A 90 -6.60 4.22 22.26
C ALA A 90 -5.22 3.74 21.77
N TRP A 91 -4.52 4.58 21.01
CA TRP A 91 -3.26 4.27 20.36
C TRP A 91 -2.10 5.14 20.87
N GLU A 92 -2.17 5.59 22.13
CA GLU A 92 -1.19 6.52 22.74
C GLU A 92 0.26 6.05 22.52
N GLY A 93 0.58 4.81 22.85
CA GLY A 93 1.94 4.28 22.66
C GLY A 93 2.41 4.20 21.20
N LEU A 94 1.50 4.21 20.21
CA LEU A 94 1.88 4.31 18.80
C LEU A 94 2.10 5.77 18.38
N TYR A 95 1.30 6.70 18.91
CA TYR A 95 1.54 8.14 18.74
C TYR A 95 2.84 8.59 19.41
N GLU A 96 3.22 8.04 20.56
CA GLU A 96 4.54 8.30 21.17
C GLU A 96 5.69 7.94 20.23
N ILE A 97 5.56 6.83 19.49
CA ILE A 97 6.53 6.45 18.46
C ILE A 97 6.52 7.49 17.33
N PHE A 98 5.34 7.89 16.84
CA PHE A 98 5.23 8.91 15.80
C PHE A 98 5.81 10.26 16.22
N ASP A 99 5.55 10.69 17.46
CA ASP A 99 6.12 11.89 18.07
C ASP A 99 7.66 11.79 18.08
N ALA A 100 8.23 10.65 18.48
CA ALA A 100 9.68 10.43 18.46
C ALA A 100 10.30 10.46 17.06
N TYR A 101 9.61 9.96 16.03
CA TYR A 101 10.05 10.14 14.63
C TYR A 101 9.95 11.61 14.22
N HIS A 102 8.86 12.29 14.56
CA HIS A 102 8.60 13.67 14.18
C HIS A 102 9.61 14.64 14.77
N GLU A 103 9.95 14.51 16.05
CA GLU A 103 10.96 15.32 16.75
C GLU A 103 12.33 15.25 16.09
N LYS A 104 12.66 14.11 15.47
CA LYS A 104 13.90 13.90 14.72
C LYS A 104 13.80 14.29 13.24
N GLY A 105 12.68 14.86 12.80
CA GLY A 105 12.43 15.16 11.39
C GLY A 105 12.30 13.91 10.51
N ARG A 106 11.97 12.76 11.10
CA ARG A 106 11.93 11.45 10.44
C ARG A 106 10.53 10.90 10.16
N LEU A 107 9.50 11.73 10.32
CA LEU A 107 8.11 11.36 10.04
C LEU A 107 7.55 12.21 8.89
N PHE A 108 6.98 11.54 7.89
CA PHE A 108 6.21 12.18 6.83
C PHE A 108 4.85 11.50 6.69
N LYS A 109 3.79 12.28 6.50
CA LYS A 109 2.42 11.77 6.42
C LYS A 109 1.68 12.31 5.21
N THR A 110 1.16 11.40 4.39
CA THR A 110 0.17 11.77 3.35
C THR A 110 -1.24 11.63 3.89
N ILE A 111 -2.17 12.40 3.32
CA ILE A 111 -3.60 12.31 3.63
C ILE A 111 -4.22 11.16 2.82
N GLY A 112 -4.97 10.28 3.49
CA GLY A 112 -5.95 9.39 2.88
C GLY A 112 -7.38 9.90 3.03
N ASN A 113 -8.35 9.21 2.41
CA ASN A 113 -9.75 9.62 2.48
C ASN A 113 -10.39 9.40 3.87
N HIS A 114 -9.79 8.60 4.73
CA HIS A 114 -10.18 8.47 6.14
C HIS A 114 -9.53 9.54 7.04
N ASP A 115 -8.46 10.18 6.56
CA ASP A 115 -7.71 11.19 7.30
C ASP A 115 -8.19 12.63 7.01
N GLU A 116 -9.07 12.87 6.03
CA GLU A 116 -9.44 14.22 5.55
C GLU A 116 -9.86 15.19 6.66
N ASP A 117 -10.50 14.68 7.73
CA ASP A 117 -10.96 15.51 8.84
C ASP A 117 -9.82 15.98 9.76
N LEU A 118 -8.57 15.48 9.60
CA LEU A 118 -7.40 15.95 10.33
C LEU A 118 -7.06 17.41 10.05
N GLU A 119 -7.37 17.91 8.85
CA GLU A 119 -7.14 19.33 8.50
C GLU A 119 -7.89 20.30 9.41
N TYR A 120 -8.95 19.81 10.07
CA TYR A 120 -9.81 20.59 10.95
C TYR A 120 -9.55 20.30 12.43
N VAL A 121 -8.60 19.40 12.74
CA VAL A 121 -8.16 19.13 14.10
C VAL A 121 -7.23 20.26 14.53
N HIS A 122 -7.71 21.08 15.48
CA HIS A 122 -6.87 22.11 16.09
C HIS A 122 -5.61 21.49 16.71
N LEU A 123 -4.44 22.08 16.41
CA LEU A 123 -3.13 21.68 16.94
C LEU A 123 -2.71 20.23 16.60
N TYR A 124 -3.09 19.73 15.43
CA TYR A 124 -2.52 18.47 14.95
C TYR A 124 -0.99 18.62 14.76
N PRO A 125 -0.15 17.76 15.35
CA PRO A 125 1.29 18.00 15.45
C PRO A 125 2.05 17.69 14.16
N TYR A 126 1.51 16.86 13.27
CA TYR A 126 2.26 16.38 12.10
C TYR A 126 1.88 17.16 10.83
N PRO A 127 2.86 17.60 10.02
CA PRO A 127 2.59 18.15 8.69
C PRO A 127 1.85 17.15 7.81
N LEU A 128 0.83 17.63 7.09
CA LEU A 128 0.01 16.83 6.20
C LEU A 128 0.26 17.20 4.74
N TYR A 129 0.57 16.19 3.92
CA TYR A 129 0.87 16.35 2.50
C TYR A 129 -0.12 15.61 1.62
N ASP A 130 -0.34 16.09 0.39
CA ASP A 130 -1.09 15.33 -0.62
C ASP A 130 -0.21 14.24 -1.26
N ALA A 131 1.10 14.48 -1.37
CA ALA A 131 2.10 13.54 -1.86
C ALA A 131 3.47 13.83 -1.23
N ILE A 132 4.35 12.82 -1.26
CA ILE A 132 5.76 12.94 -0.88
C ILE A 132 6.60 12.50 -2.06
N GLN A 133 7.51 13.35 -2.51
CA GLN A 133 8.49 13.03 -3.55
C GLN A 133 9.81 12.65 -2.89
N ILE A 134 10.28 11.45 -3.19
CA ILE A 134 11.61 10.97 -2.79
C ILE A 134 12.50 11.11 -4.02
N LYS A 135 13.44 12.05 -3.98
CA LYS A 135 14.43 12.21 -5.05
C LYS A 135 15.49 11.14 -4.89
N THR A 136 15.65 10.26 -5.87
CA THR A 136 16.78 9.32 -5.89
C THR A 136 17.72 9.70 -7.01
N ALA A 137 18.97 9.22 -6.95
CA ALA A 137 19.93 9.44 -8.03
C ALA A 137 19.45 8.88 -9.39
N THR A 138 18.53 7.92 -9.39
CA THR A 138 18.08 7.23 -10.61
C THR A 138 16.76 7.76 -11.15
N ILE A 139 15.69 7.68 -10.36
CA ILE A 139 14.33 8.04 -10.76
C ILE A 139 13.56 8.52 -9.53
N PRO A 140 12.83 9.65 -9.58
CA PRO A 140 12.04 10.09 -8.44
C PRO A 140 10.91 9.09 -8.14
N LEU A 141 10.71 8.80 -6.85
CA LEU A 141 9.54 8.07 -6.37
C LEU A 141 8.52 9.08 -5.83
N LEU A 142 7.25 8.88 -6.15
CA LEU A 142 6.15 9.69 -5.64
C LEU A 142 5.20 8.84 -4.82
N VAL A 143 5.09 9.15 -3.53
CA VAL A 143 4.25 8.44 -2.56
C VAL A 143 2.97 9.23 -2.33
N TYR A 144 1.81 8.62 -2.58
CA TYR A 144 0.50 9.22 -2.35
C TYR A 144 -0.57 8.14 -2.14
N HIS A 145 -1.63 8.44 -1.40
CA HIS A 145 -2.57 7.38 -1.01
C HIS A 145 -3.38 6.78 -2.18
N GLY A 146 -3.78 7.57 -3.17
CA GLY A 146 -4.50 7.13 -4.38
C GLY A 146 -5.93 7.66 -4.49
N HIS A 147 -6.54 8.09 -3.38
CA HIS A 147 -7.86 8.76 -3.39
C HIS A 147 -7.85 10.08 -4.19
N GLN A 148 -6.67 10.66 -4.46
CA GLN A 148 -6.46 11.84 -5.28
C GLN A 148 -6.99 11.65 -6.71
N ALA A 149 -6.94 10.43 -7.25
CA ALA A 149 -7.51 10.10 -8.56
C ALA A 149 -9.05 10.12 -8.59
N SER A 150 -9.71 10.05 -7.41
CA SER A 150 -11.16 10.03 -7.26
C SER A 150 -11.72 11.21 -6.45
N LYS A 151 -10.92 12.25 -6.13
CA LYS A 151 -11.29 13.41 -5.28
C LYS A 151 -12.65 14.04 -5.60
N VAL A 152 -13.05 14.11 -6.89
CA VAL A 152 -14.36 14.62 -7.33
C VAL A 152 -15.53 13.78 -6.80
N TYR A 153 -15.36 12.47 -6.66
CA TYR A 153 -16.36 11.53 -6.11
C TYR A 153 -16.37 11.54 -4.56
N THR A 154 -15.22 11.81 -3.93
CA THR A 154 -15.06 11.78 -2.48
C THR A 154 -15.62 13.03 -1.78
N GLN A 155 -15.49 14.22 -2.38
CA GLN A 155 -16.03 15.48 -1.82
C GLN A 155 -17.56 15.50 -1.76
N TYR A 156 -18.24 15.00 -2.80
CA TYR A 156 -19.72 14.88 -2.82
C TYR A 156 -20.23 13.97 -1.70
N ASN A 157 -19.47 12.93 -1.36
CA ASN A 157 -19.81 12.03 -0.26
C ASN A 157 -19.55 12.64 1.13
N ARG A 158 -18.75 13.70 1.28
CA ARG A 158 -18.43 14.28 2.61
C ARG A 158 -19.65 14.95 3.25
N PHE A 159 -20.45 15.68 2.47
CA PHE A 159 -21.69 16.31 2.94
C PHE A 159 -22.76 15.27 3.30
N ILE A 160 -22.86 14.21 2.49
CA ILE A 160 -23.74 13.05 2.76
C ILE A 160 -23.27 12.30 4.01
N ARG A 161 -21.96 12.11 4.21
CA ARG A 161 -21.39 11.43 5.40
C ARG A 161 -21.57 12.22 6.69
N LEU A 162 -21.41 13.55 6.66
CA LEU A 162 -21.69 14.40 7.83
C LEU A 162 -23.17 14.25 8.23
N SER A 163 -24.06 14.27 7.24
CA SER A 163 -25.48 14.02 7.45
C SER A 163 -25.75 12.63 8.03
N LEU A 164 -25.09 11.58 7.50
CA LEU A 164 -25.20 10.21 8.01
C LEU A 164 -24.68 10.04 9.45
N ARG A 165 -23.56 10.70 9.80
CA ARG A 165 -22.92 10.63 11.12
C ARG A 165 -23.80 11.26 12.22
N TYR A 166 -24.39 12.42 11.94
CA TYR A 166 -25.13 13.19 12.95
C TYR A 166 -26.64 12.91 12.95
N PHE A 167 -27.24 12.51 11.82
CA PHE A 167 -28.69 12.31 11.73
C PHE A 167 -29.13 10.85 11.57
N PHE A 168 -28.40 10.01 10.84
CA PHE A 168 -28.86 8.65 10.49
C PHE A 168 -28.24 7.51 11.31
N LYS A 169 -27.09 7.72 11.95
CA LYS A 169 -26.46 6.74 12.86
C LYS A 169 -27.30 6.43 14.12
N PRO A 170 -28.08 7.38 14.69
CA PRO A 170 -29.07 7.08 15.74
C PRO A 170 -30.22 6.16 15.26
N LEU A 171 -30.43 6.04 13.93
CA LEU A 171 -31.52 5.29 13.30
C LEU A 171 -31.09 3.92 12.76
N GLY A 172 -29.88 3.45 13.06
CA GLY A 172 -29.45 2.07 12.77
C GLY A 172 -29.07 1.76 11.31
N ILE A 173 -28.98 2.76 10.43
CA ILE A 173 -28.60 2.54 9.02
C ILE A 173 -27.08 2.36 8.91
N ARG A 174 -26.64 1.21 8.36
CA ARG A 174 -25.22 0.89 8.18
C ARG A 174 -24.66 1.52 6.91
N ASN A 175 -23.50 2.18 7.04
CA ASN A 175 -22.78 2.83 5.95
C ASN A 175 -22.42 1.85 4.82
N ILE A 176 -22.76 2.21 3.58
CA ILE A 176 -22.27 1.57 2.36
C ILE A 176 -21.05 2.36 1.88
N SER A 177 -19.86 1.98 2.35
CA SER A 177 -18.60 2.46 1.79
C SER A 177 -18.42 1.85 0.39
N SER A 178 -18.54 2.67 -0.64
CA SER A 178 -18.39 2.31 -2.06
C SER A 178 -16.92 2.19 -2.51
N ALA A 179 -15.97 2.56 -1.64
CA ALA A 179 -14.51 2.51 -1.90
C ALA A 179 -13.98 1.08 -2.12
N ARG A 180 -14.73 0.04 -1.71
CA ARG A 180 -14.31 -1.38 -1.82
C ARG A 180 -14.57 -2.03 -3.18
N SER A 181 -15.23 -1.35 -4.13
CA SER A 181 -15.58 -2.01 -5.39
C SER A 181 -14.32 -2.32 -6.23
N PRO A 182 -14.18 -3.54 -6.80
CA PRO A 182 -13.04 -3.89 -7.65
C PRO A 182 -12.82 -2.92 -8.83
N ARG A 183 -13.91 -2.35 -9.36
CA ARG A 183 -13.90 -1.40 -10.47
C ARG A 183 -13.26 -0.07 -10.09
N HIS A 184 -13.55 0.45 -8.90
CA HIS A 184 -12.98 1.70 -8.41
C HIS A 184 -11.46 1.56 -8.14
N ARG A 185 -11.05 0.43 -7.55
CA ARG A 185 -9.63 0.13 -7.31
C ARG A 185 -8.83 0.03 -8.62
N PHE A 186 -9.36 -0.70 -9.61
CA PHE A 186 -8.73 -0.80 -10.92
C PHE A 186 -8.63 0.56 -11.63
N PHE A 187 -9.63 1.43 -11.45
CA PHE A 187 -9.57 2.80 -11.99
C PHE A 187 -8.44 3.61 -11.34
N VAL A 188 -8.31 3.58 -10.02
CA VAL A 188 -7.23 4.26 -9.29
C VAL A 188 -5.85 3.74 -9.72
N GLU A 189 -5.69 2.41 -9.83
CA GLU A 189 -4.45 1.78 -10.29
C GLU A 189 -4.10 2.21 -11.73
N LYS A 190 -5.09 2.26 -12.62
CA LYS A 190 -4.90 2.67 -14.02
C LYS A 190 -4.51 4.14 -14.14
N GLU A 191 -5.13 5.03 -13.37
CA GLU A 191 -4.78 6.45 -13.38
C GLU A 191 -3.40 6.70 -12.77
N ALA A 192 -3.04 5.97 -11.71
CA ALA A 192 -1.71 6.03 -11.11
C ALA A 192 -0.61 5.53 -12.08
N TYR A 193 -0.87 4.42 -12.79
CA TYR A 193 0.03 3.92 -13.84
C TYR A 193 0.23 4.94 -14.96
N ARG A 194 -0.86 5.55 -15.45
CA ARG A 194 -0.76 6.60 -16.48
C ARG A 194 0.02 7.80 -15.96
N PHE A 195 -0.21 8.22 -14.73
CA PHE A 195 0.51 9.32 -14.10
C PHE A 195 2.02 9.02 -14.01
N SER A 196 2.41 7.81 -13.60
CA SER A 196 3.81 7.39 -13.56
C SER A 196 4.50 7.51 -14.92
N LEU A 197 3.86 7.01 -15.98
CA LEU A 197 4.40 7.09 -17.34
C LEU A 197 4.48 8.52 -17.86
N GLU A 198 3.43 9.33 -17.65
CA GLU A 198 3.39 10.73 -18.11
C GLU A 198 4.47 11.60 -17.44
N ASN A 199 4.80 11.31 -16.18
CA ASN A 199 5.72 12.14 -15.38
C ASN A 199 7.11 11.51 -15.20
N ASN A 200 7.38 10.33 -15.78
CA ASN A 200 8.61 9.56 -15.58
C ASN A 200 8.97 9.38 -14.10
N VAL A 201 7.97 9.01 -13.30
CA VAL A 201 8.13 8.76 -11.86
C VAL A 201 7.68 7.35 -11.51
N ILE A 202 8.23 6.80 -10.43
CA ILE A 202 7.68 5.60 -9.81
C ILE A 202 6.58 6.04 -8.83
N SER A 203 5.35 5.58 -9.01
CA SER A 203 4.26 5.84 -8.06
C SER A 203 4.21 4.76 -6.98
N VAL A 204 4.19 5.16 -5.72
CA VAL A 204 3.90 4.28 -4.57
C VAL A 204 2.53 4.66 -4.01
N ILE A 205 1.53 3.80 -4.24
CA ILE A 205 0.13 4.06 -3.85
C ILE A 205 -0.36 3.20 -2.68
N GLY A 206 -1.31 3.71 -1.90
CA GLY A 206 -2.05 2.97 -0.88
C GLY A 206 -3.40 2.46 -1.40
N HIS A 207 -4.40 2.35 -0.51
CA HIS A 207 -5.84 2.28 -0.82
C HIS A 207 -6.39 0.99 -1.45
N THR A 208 -5.61 0.22 -2.23
CA THR A 208 -6.16 -0.97 -2.91
C THR A 208 -6.09 -2.28 -2.09
N HIS A 209 -5.42 -2.23 -0.93
CA HIS A 209 -5.20 -3.34 0.02
C HIS A 209 -4.53 -4.58 -0.61
N ARG A 210 -3.91 -4.42 -1.80
CA ARG A 210 -3.19 -5.47 -2.50
C ARG A 210 -1.72 -5.08 -2.58
N PRO A 211 -0.78 -5.90 -2.08
CA PRO A 211 0.63 -5.68 -2.36
C PRO A 211 0.86 -6.01 -3.84
N LEU A 212 0.78 -4.99 -4.70
CA LEU A 212 1.25 -5.08 -6.08
C LEU A 212 2.71 -4.66 -6.08
N PHE A 213 3.58 -5.63 -6.28
CA PHE A 213 4.95 -5.43 -6.70
C PHE A 213 4.92 -5.66 -8.20
N GLU A 214 5.06 -4.58 -8.97
CA GLU A 214 4.87 -4.53 -10.43
C GLU A 214 3.41 -4.42 -10.91
N SER A 215 3.22 -3.65 -11.98
CA SER A 215 1.95 -3.16 -12.55
C SER A 215 1.09 -4.25 -13.24
N LEU A 216 1.10 -5.47 -12.71
CA LEU A 216 0.34 -6.59 -13.26
C LEU A 216 -1.15 -6.43 -12.98
N GLY A 217 -1.96 -6.47 -14.03
CA GLY A 217 -3.42 -6.50 -13.93
C GLY A 217 -3.90 -7.73 -13.15
N ARG A 218 -5.06 -7.65 -12.49
CA ARG A 218 -5.62 -8.77 -11.70
C ARG A 218 -5.74 -10.07 -12.50
N PHE A 219 -6.01 -9.99 -13.80
CA PHE A 219 -6.09 -11.15 -14.68
C PHE A 219 -4.72 -11.82 -14.85
N ASP A 220 -3.69 -11.03 -15.11
CA ASP A 220 -2.32 -11.51 -15.32
C ASP A 220 -1.71 -12.00 -14.02
N TYR A 221 -1.92 -11.28 -12.90
CA TYR A 221 -1.55 -11.75 -11.57
C TYR A 221 -2.11 -13.15 -11.25
N ILE A 222 -3.41 -13.37 -11.49
CA ILE A 222 -4.03 -14.69 -11.23
C ILE A 222 -3.40 -15.77 -12.12
N LYS A 223 -3.10 -15.46 -13.39
CA LYS A 223 -2.41 -16.40 -14.28
C LYS A 223 -1.00 -16.72 -13.80
N PHE A 224 -0.19 -15.71 -13.48
CA PHE A 224 1.17 -15.89 -12.97
C PHE A 224 1.18 -16.69 -11.68
N GLU A 225 0.25 -16.42 -10.76
CA GLU A 225 0.16 -17.16 -9.50
C GLU A 225 -0.29 -18.61 -9.70
N ILE A 226 -1.22 -18.87 -10.62
CA ILE A 226 -1.58 -20.25 -11.02
C ILE A 226 -0.35 -20.95 -11.60
N GLU A 227 0.40 -20.31 -12.49
CA GLU A 227 1.57 -20.89 -13.13
C GLU A 227 2.69 -21.19 -12.12
N ARG A 228 2.95 -20.27 -11.19
CA ARG A 228 3.89 -20.46 -10.08
C ARG A 228 3.51 -21.68 -9.24
N LEU A 229 2.24 -21.78 -8.82
CA LEU A 229 1.73 -22.91 -8.04
C LEU A 229 1.82 -24.24 -8.80
N ILE A 230 1.60 -24.24 -10.12
CA ILE A 230 1.77 -25.43 -10.97
C ILE A 230 3.24 -25.85 -11.05
N ARG A 231 4.18 -24.90 -11.12
CA ARG A 231 5.62 -25.20 -11.10
C ARG A 231 6.09 -25.76 -9.75
N GLU A 232 5.44 -25.35 -8.65
CA GLU A 232 5.71 -25.85 -7.28
C GLU A 232 5.09 -27.24 -7.00
N TYR A 233 4.03 -27.61 -7.73
CA TYR A 233 3.28 -28.85 -7.50
C TYR A 233 4.13 -30.15 -7.57
N PRO A 234 5.07 -30.34 -8.54
CA PRO A 234 5.83 -31.58 -8.65
C PRO A 234 6.75 -31.83 -7.46
N THR A 235 7.38 -30.77 -6.95
CA THR A 235 8.37 -30.80 -5.87
C THR A 235 7.76 -30.74 -4.47
N ALA A 236 6.44 -30.51 -4.36
CA ALA A 236 5.75 -30.41 -3.08
C ALA A 236 5.49 -31.78 -2.42
N PRO A 237 5.59 -31.89 -1.07
CA PRO A 237 5.14 -33.05 -0.30
C PRO A 237 3.63 -33.32 -0.43
N GLY A 238 3.17 -34.55 -0.15
CA GLY A 238 1.76 -34.97 -0.33
C GLY A 238 0.69 -34.01 0.22
N PRO A 239 0.75 -33.60 1.50
CA PRO A 239 -0.22 -32.65 2.07
C PRO A 239 -0.16 -31.25 1.44
N GLU A 240 0.99 -30.88 0.87
CA GLU A 240 1.21 -29.60 0.22
C GLU A 240 0.72 -29.62 -1.23
N LYS A 241 0.81 -30.76 -1.92
CA LYS A 241 0.19 -30.99 -3.24
C LYS A 241 -1.33 -30.80 -3.18
N GLU A 242 -1.99 -31.37 -2.18
CA GLU A 242 -3.44 -31.22 -1.99
C GLU A 242 -3.84 -29.75 -1.77
N ARG A 243 -3.03 -29.01 -1.01
CA ARG A 243 -3.25 -27.58 -0.76
C ARG A 243 -2.99 -26.73 -2.01
N ILE A 244 -1.91 -27.01 -2.75
CA ILE A 244 -1.61 -26.32 -4.02
C ILE A 244 -2.75 -26.56 -5.00
N ALA A 245 -3.26 -27.79 -5.10
CA ALA A 245 -4.40 -28.12 -5.94
C ALA A 245 -5.66 -27.33 -5.56
N GLU A 246 -5.90 -27.14 -4.26
CA GLU A 246 -7.03 -26.34 -3.77
C GLU A 246 -6.85 -24.83 -4.06
N GLU A 247 -5.65 -24.31 -3.86
CA GLU A 247 -5.31 -22.91 -4.13
C GLU A 247 -5.42 -22.60 -5.63
N VAL A 248 -4.96 -23.50 -6.49
CA VAL A 248 -5.14 -23.43 -7.95
C VAL A 248 -6.63 -23.50 -8.32
N ARG A 249 -7.44 -24.36 -7.68
CA ARG A 249 -8.89 -24.41 -7.90
C ARG A 249 -9.56 -23.06 -7.58
N MET A 250 -9.26 -22.49 -6.42
CA MET A 250 -9.79 -21.20 -5.99
C MET A 250 -9.40 -20.06 -6.94
N LEU A 251 -8.15 -20.02 -7.38
CA LEU A 251 -7.68 -19.03 -8.35
C LEU A 251 -8.32 -19.22 -9.73
N ARG A 252 -8.53 -20.47 -10.18
CA ARG A 252 -9.27 -20.76 -11.41
C ARG A 252 -10.74 -20.33 -11.33
N GLU A 253 -11.38 -20.48 -10.18
CA GLU A 253 -12.71 -19.93 -9.95
C GLU A 253 -12.72 -18.39 -9.93
N GLU A 254 -11.71 -17.76 -9.35
CA GLU A 254 -11.59 -16.31 -9.37
C GLU A 254 -11.39 -15.80 -10.81
N LEU A 255 -10.56 -16.49 -11.59
CA LEU A 255 -10.36 -16.24 -13.02
C LEU A 255 -11.66 -16.44 -13.81
N SER A 256 -12.47 -17.43 -13.44
CA SER A 256 -13.75 -17.71 -14.09
C SER A 256 -14.79 -16.61 -13.80
N LYS A 257 -14.76 -16.02 -12.60
CA LYS A 257 -15.65 -14.94 -12.13
C LYS A 257 -15.28 -13.55 -12.68
N LEU A 258 -14.06 -13.35 -13.21
CA LEU A 258 -13.68 -12.10 -13.88
C LEU A 258 -14.53 -11.87 -15.13
N LYS A 259 -15.12 -10.67 -15.23
CA LYS A 259 -16.13 -10.35 -16.26
C LYS A 259 -15.55 -10.41 -17.66
N ARG A 260 -16.38 -10.77 -18.65
CA ARG A 260 -16.00 -10.81 -20.08
C ARG A 260 -15.41 -9.49 -20.57
N SER A 261 -15.82 -8.35 -19.99
CA SER A 261 -15.22 -7.03 -20.24
C SER A 261 -13.78 -6.91 -19.72
N GLU A 262 -13.48 -7.43 -18.53
CA GLU A 262 -12.13 -7.42 -17.92
C GLU A 262 -11.17 -8.32 -18.69
N ARG A 263 -11.66 -9.50 -19.14
CA ARG A 263 -10.92 -10.36 -20.06
C ARG A 263 -10.65 -9.67 -21.39
N ARG A 264 -11.62 -8.95 -21.94
CA ARG A 264 -11.48 -8.26 -23.23
C ARG A 264 -10.57 -7.04 -23.12
N THR A 265 -10.54 -6.36 -21.98
CA THR A 265 -9.60 -5.26 -21.70
C THR A 265 -8.18 -5.77 -21.50
N SER A 266 -7.95 -6.85 -20.75
CA SER A 266 -6.60 -7.43 -20.62
C SER A 266 -6.11 -8.05 -21.93
N ILE A 267 -6.99 -8.74 -22.66
CA ILE A 267 -6.70 -9.29 -24.00
C ILE A 267 -6.49 -8.16 -25.02
N GLN A 268 -7.23 -7.05 -24.95
CA GLN A 268 -6.95 -5.86 -25.79
C GLN A 268 -5.63 -5.19 -25.41
N GLN A 269 -5.27 -5.14 -24.13
CA GLN A 269 -3.95 -4.65 -23.69
C GLN A 269 -2.82 -5.55 -24.23
N SER A 270 -3.03 -6.87 -24.25
CA SER A 270 -2.06 -7.81 -24.85
C SER A 270 -2.07 -7.81 -26.39
N LEU A 271 -3.16 -7.38 -27.06
CA LEU A 271 -3.28 -7.34 -28.53
C LEU A 271 -2.93 -5.97 -29.14
N TYR A 272 -2.95 -4.88 -28.37
CA TYR A 272 -2.58 -3.53 -28.80
C TYR A 272 -1.18 -3.10 -28.31
N GLY A 273 -0.30 -4.06 -28.03
CA GLY A 273 1.14 -3.82 -28.00
C GLY A 273 1.79 -3.54 -26.64
N ASP A 274 1.05 -3.55 -25.53
CA ASP A 274 1.69 -3.58 -24.19
C ASP A 274 1.86 -5.05 -23.77
N GLU A 275 2.70 -5.80 -24.49
CA GLU A 275 3.05 -7.20 -24.16
C GLU A 275 3.83 -7.31 -22.85
N LEU A 276 4.35 -6.18 -22.33
CA LEU A 276 5.12 -6.09 -21.09
C LEU A 276 4.66 -4.88 -20.26
N PRO A 277 3.90 -5.06 -19.16
CA PRO A 277 3.52 -3.94 -18.30
C PRO A 277 4.76 -3.33 -17.64
N VAL A 278 4.88 -2.01 -17.71
CA VAL A 278 6.00 -1.28 -17.11
C VAL A 278 5.83 -1.23 -15.58
N PRO A 279 6.74 -1.77 -14.77
CA PRO A 279 6.56 -1.81 -13.31
C PRO A 279 6.85 -0.45 -12.66
N CYS A 280 5.97 0.53 -12.88
CA CYS A 280 6.09 1.89 -12.37
C CYS A 280 5.10 2.20 -11.24
N LEU A 281 4.41 1.17 -10.75
CA LEU A 281 3.42 1.26 -9.67
C LEU A 281 3.73 0.21 -8.59
N PHE A 282 4.00 0.70 -7.38
CA PHE A 282 4.13 -0.11 -6.18
C PHE A 282 2.96 0.18 -5.25
N ASN A 283 2.45 -0.84 -4.57
CA ASN A 283 1.50 -0.62 -3.49
C ASN A 283 2.23 -0.64 -2.13
N SER A 284 2.07 0.39 -1.30
CA SER A 284 2.68 0.48 0.04
C SER A 284 2.21 -0.60 1.02
N GLY A 285 1.24 -1.43 0.61
CA GLY A 285 0.72 -2.52 1.39
C GLY A 285 -0.46 -2.09 2.26
N SER A 286 -0.70 -2.83 3.34
CA SER A 286 -1.70 -2.46 4.33
C SER A 286 -1.35 -3.14 5.63
N VAL A 287 -1.46 -2.40 6.73
CA VAL A 287 -1.17 -2.94 8.06
C VAL A 287 -2.35 -3.62 8.75
N ILE A 288 -3.53 -3.65 8.10
CA ILE A 288 -4.73 -4.35 8.62
C ILE A 288 -4.90 -5.76 8.06
N GLY A 289 -3.84 -6.34 7.47
CA GLY A 289 -3.87 -7.70 6.92
C GLY A 289 -4.27 -8.76 7.95
N LYS A 290 -4.95 -9.84 7.51
CA LYS A 290 -5.45 -10.90 8.43
C LYS A 290 -4.37 -11.73 9.13
N LYS A 291 -3.17 -11.79 8.56
CA LYS A 291 -2.10 -12.73 8.94
C LYS A 291 -0.73 -12.07 9.13
N GLY A 292 -0.71 -10.76 9.19
CA GLY A 292 0.49 -9.95 9.10
C GLY A 292 0.23 -8.68 8.29
N ILE A 293 1.30 -7.94 8.06
CA ILE A 293 1.29 -6.61 7.47
C ILE A 293 2.32 -6.51 6.35
N TYR A 294 2.10 -5.57 5.45
CA TYR A 294 2.98 -5.28 4.33
C TYR A 294 3.54 -3.87 4.46
N GLY A 295 4.74 -3.67 3.94
CA GLY A 295 5.35 -2.36 3.80
C GLY A 295 6.30 -2.35 2.61
N ILE A 296 6.66 -1.15 2.17
CA ILE A 296 7.73 -0.94 1.21
C ILE A 296 8.93 -0.38 1.95
N GLU A 297 10.08 -0.99 1.74
CA GLU A 297 11.36 -0.48 2.22
C GLU A 297 12.17 0.03 1.04
N LEU A 298 12.74 1.22 1.18
CA LEU A 298 13.67 1.81 0.23
C LEU A 298 14.99 2.08 0.94
N GLU A 299 16.04 1.45 0.45
CA GLU A 299 17.39 1.57 1.00
C GLU A 299 18.38 1.68 -0.15
N GLY A 300 19.03 2.85 -0.25
CA GLY A 300 19.83 3.24 -1.42
C GLY A 300 19.05 3.06 -2.73
N ASN A 301 19.61 2.29 -3.66
CA ASN A 301 18.98 1.99 -4.95
C ASN A 301 18.07 0.74 -4.92
N THR A 302 17.72 0.19 -3.75
CA THR A 302 16.91 -1.04 -3.66
C THR A 302 15.54 -0.75 -3.06
N ILE A 303 14.49 -1.16 -3.76
CA ILE A 303 13.11 -1.16 -3.26
C ILE A 303 12.69 -2.61 -2.93
N ARG A 304 12.10 -2.81 -1.75
CA ARG A 304 11.69 -4.13 -1.26
C ARG A 304 10.25 -4.12 -0.80
N LEU A 305 9.50 -5.14 -1.17
CA LEU A 305 8.22 -5.46 -0.55
C LEU A 305 8.47 -6.39 0.61
N VAL A 306 8.20 -5.90 1.82
CA VAL A 306 8.37 -6.66 3.04
C VAL A 306 7.03 -7.11 3.60
N TYR A 307 7.07 -8.28 4.23
CA TYR A 307 5.96 -8.86 4.94
C TYR A 307 6.38 -9.19 6.37
N TRP A 308 5.68 -8.58 7.31
CA TRP A 308 5.85 -8.82 8.73
C TRP A 308 4.68 -9.63 9.27
N PHE A 309 4.97 -10.60 10.14
CA PHE A 309 3.94 -11.44 10.74
C PHE A 309 4.38 -11.93 12.11
N THR A 310 3.40 -12.34 12.91
CA THR A 310 3.64 -13.04 14.17
C THR A 310 3.81 -14.52 13.90
N GLU A 311 4.81 -15.14 14.52
CA GLU A 311 5.06 -16.58 14.46
C GLU A 311 3.79 -17.38 14.73
N GLY A 312 3.55 -18.43 13.93
CA GLY A 312 2.32 -19.23 13.95
C GLY A 312 1.08 -18.58 13.31
N GLN A 313 1.09 -17.26 13.06
CA GLN A 313 -0.02 -16.53 12.43
C GLN A 313 0.26 -16.11 10.98
N GLY A 314 1.47 -16.36 10.50
CA GLY A 314 1.92 -16.04 9.15
C GLY A 314 1.10 -16.70 8.03
N LYS A 315 1.26 -16.15 6.82
CA LYS A 315 0.70 -16.80 5.63
C LYS A 315 1.45 -18.09 5.33
N ARG A 316 0.72 -19.08 4.82
CA ARG A 316 1.22 -20.44 4.56
C ARG A 316 2.41 -20.47 3.59
N PHE A 317 2.50 -19.52 2.66
CA PHE A 317 3.60 -19.46 1.69
C PHE A 317 4.95 -19.16 2.35
N VAL A 318 4.98 -18.47 3.50
CA VAL A 318 6.22 -18.12 4.20
C VAL A 318 6.90 -19.36 4.77
N HIS A 319 6.11 -20.36 5.15
CA HIS A 319 6.59 -21.63 5.70
C HIS A 319 7.06 -22.62 4.64
N ARG A 320 7.01 -22.26 3.34
CA ARG A 320 7.44 -23.14 2.22
C ARG A 320 8.97 -23.16 2.01
N GLY A 321 9.74 -22.46 2.85
CA GLY A 321 11.21 -22.52 2.87
C GLY A 321 11.93 -21.72 1.78
N THR A 322 11.20 -21.03 0.88
CA THR A 322 11.79 -20.26 -0.22
C THR A 322 12.33 -18.89 0.20
N TYR A 323 11.89 -18.39 1.36
CA TYR A 323 12.20 -17.06 1.82
C TYR A 323 13.12 -17.09 3.04
N ALA A 324 14.12 -16.23 3.08
CA ALA A 324 14.89 -15.97 4.28
C ALA A 324 13.99 -15.25 5.31
N ILE A 325 13.82 -15.87 6.48
CA ILE A 325 13.02 -15.33 7.57
C ILE A 325 13.95 -14.66 8.56
N GLU A 326 13.79 -13.35 8.73
CA GLU A 326 14.48 -12.58 9.75
C GLU A 326 13.63 -12.53 11.03
N VAL A 327 14.29 -12.69 12.17
CA VAL A 327 13.67 -12.67 13.49
C VAL A 327 13.87 -11.30 14.12
N LEU A 328 12.79 -10.70 14.62
CA LEU A 328 12.91 -9.54 15.51
C LEU A 328 13.17 -10.05 16.92
N GLU A 329 14.42 -9.93 17.38
CA GLU A 329 14.87 -10.39 18.70
C GLU A 329 13.98 -9.84 19.82
N GLY A 330 13.67 -10.68 20.81
CA GLY A 330 12.80 -10.32 21.93
C GLY A 330 11.30 -10.31 21.63
N THR A 331 10.87 -10.60 20.39
CA THR A 331 9.45 -10.63 19.99
C THR A 331 9.10 -11.91 19.21
N PRO A 332 7.82 -12.28 19.11
CA PRO A 332 7.37 -13.36 18.22
C PRO A 332 7.28 -12.91 16.75
N HIS A 333 7.81 -11.73 16.39
CA HIS A 333 7.63 -11.18 15.05
C HIS A 333 8.74 -11.63 14.10
N ARG A 334 8.35 -11.79 12.85
CA ARG A 334 9.16 -12.31 11.75
C ARG A 334 9.00 -11.42 10.54
N ARG A 335 10.10 -11.16 9.83
CA ARG A 335 10.16 -10.39 8.59
C ARG A 335 10.57 -11.28 7.44
N VAL A 336 9.96 -11.05 6.28
CA VAL A 336 10.34 -11.67 5.01
C VAL A 336 10.32 -10.61 3.92
N VAL A 337 11.34 -10.63 3.06
CA VAL A 337 11.33 -9.90 1.78
C VAL A 337 10.62 -10.77 0.75
N LEU A 338 9.46 -10.32 0.27
CA LEU A 338 8.68 -11.05 -0.73
C LEU A 338 9.20 -10.82 -2.13
N ASN A 339 9.61 -9.59 -2.40
CA ASN A 339 10.21 -9.22 -3.67
C ASN A 339 11.13 -8.02 -3.46
N GLN A 340 12.14 -7.91 -4.32
CA GLN A 340 13.09 -6.81 -4.32
C GLN A 340 13.51 -6.48 -5.73
N ASP A 341 13.69 -5.19 -6.01
CA ASP A 341 14.17 -4.70 -7.29
C ASP A 341 15.14 -3.54 -7.08
N ARG A 342 15.99 -3.30 -8.08
CA ARG A 342 16.85 -2.11 -8.15
C ARG A 342 16.14 -1.00 -8.89
N LEU A 343 16.23 0.23 -8.40
CA LEU A 343 15.63 1.40 -9.05
C LEU A 343 16.16 1.61 -10.47
N GLU A 344 17.43 1.29 -10.72
CA GLU A 344 18.05 1.28 -12.06
C GLU A 344 17.34 0.32 -13.02
N TYR A 345 16.97 -0.87 -12.54
CA TYR A 345 16.28 -1.86 -13.33
C TYR A 345 14.84 -1.43 -13.62
N VAL A 346 14.15 -0.86 -12.62
CA VAL A 346 12.82 -0.28 -12.80
C VAL A 346 12.85 0.88 -13.80
N ARG A 347 13.83 1.77 -13.69
CA ARG A 347 14.05 2.88 -14.64
C ARG A 347 14.31 2.35 -16.05
N ALA A 348 15.19 1.38 -16.22
CA ALA A 348 15.47 0.79 -17.53
C ALA A 348 14.22 0.19 -18.16
N LYS A 349 13.36 -0.48 -17.37
CA LYS A 349 12.06 -0.95 -17.85
C LYS A 349 11.15 0.21 -18.27
N ILE A 350 11.10 1.31 -17.50
CA ILE A 350 10.31 2.51 -17.88
C ILE A 350 10.82 3.13 -19.18
N GLU A 351 12.14 3.30 -19.33
CA GLU A 351 12.73 3.91 -20.52
C GLU A 351 12.60 3.02 -21.77
N LEU A 352 12.67 1.69 -21.62
CA LEU A 352 12.67 0.75 -22.74
C LEU A 352 11.28 0.24 -23.13
N LEU A 353 10.30 0.26 -22.21
CA LEU A 353 8.97 -0.32 -22.40
C LEU A 353 7.82 0.69 -22.24
N GLY A 354 8.09 1.93 -21.80
CA GLY A 354 7.08 2.95 -21.45
C GLY A 354 6.68 3.95 -22.51
#